data_AF-A0A0K1W2F2-F1
#
_entry.id   AF-A0A0K1W2F2-F1
#
_cell.length_a   1.000
_cell.length_b   1.000
_cell.length_c   1.000
_cell.angle_alpha   90.00
_cell.angle_beta   90.00
_cell.angle_gamma   90.00
#
_symmetry.space_group_name_H-M   'P 1'
#
loop_
_entity.id
_entity.type
_entity.pdbx_description
1 polymer ?
#
loop_
_entity_poly.entity_id
_entity_poly.type
_entity_poly.pdbx_seq_one_letter_code
_entity_poly.pdbx_strand_id
1 'polypeptide(L)'
;MNLFFNCPNCGHKITEEDFDKNEKILANLKTIFDNHREEYIKSIKKQLTEEFKDSQKIEIDKQLALKENEFNKEKQKEIDKLNLLIKNQEIELNNAKSNFEVLLSKKEIEINSNKQKEIDQLKDTISKLNILVENNKSTLENTILEKEALFNKTKQIELEKLNKIINDQNIELTNSNIKLEKILAEKQAEFLQKQKEIENKYEYEIKTYNDKILQLEIANATNKVIQNKTKGENFEHDVHGELLKVFEEDRVTKITSQDKKADYLQEVILDSKLIGKIVYEVKNAEWSNVWEKKLIEDMAKQGSKYGIIVATSFNKKYPGIPFKKSDLNPNIYLSDPDNFVFIGQIIRSIIKIENKYESQKLITNYDEKIKEFNNWKEIHLPKLLKIFEDSFERIKENESSILKRVDDIRIAREKMQNNALHNIREYIEGLIF
;
A
#
# COMPACT_ATOMS: atom_id res chain seq x y z
N MET A 1 34.40 -6.64 -154.39
CA MET A 1 35.46 -6.10 -153.52
C MET A 1 36.78 -6.54 -154.15
N ASN A 2 37.52 -5.63 -154.79
CA ASN A 2 38.90 -5.93 -155.19
C ASN A 2 39.71 -6.11 -153.90
N LEU A 3 40.27 -7.30 -153.69
CA LEU A 3 41.03 -7.60 -152.48
C LEU A 3 42.40 -6.92 -152.60
N PHE A 4 42.57 -5.80 -151.89
CA PHE A 4 43.85 -5.11 -151.79
C PHE A 4 44.51 -5.49 -150.48
N PHE A 5 45.70 -6.10 -150.56
CA PHE A 5 46.49 -6.41 -149.38
C PHE A 5 47.71 -5.50 -149.34
N ASN A 6 47.78 -4.61 -148.35
CA ASN A 6 49.00 -3.84 -148.11
C ASN A 6 49.96 -4.72 -147.30
N CYS A 7 51.15 -4.98 -147.83
CA CYS A 7 52.19 -5.68 -147.08
C CYS A 7 52.53 -4.88 -145.81
N PRO A 8 52.31 -5.42 -144.60
CA PRO A 8 52.48 -4.67 -143.36
C PRO A 8 53.95 -4.29 -143.06
N ASN A 9 54.92 -4.88 -143.76
CA ASN A 9 56.34 -4.63 -143.51
C ASN A 9 56.98 -3.64 -144.51
N CYS A 10 56.49 -3.56 -145.75
CA CYS A 10 57.06 -2.65 -146.78
C CYS A 10 56.04 -1.71 -147.43
N GLY A 11 54.77 -1.80 -147.06
CA GLY A 11 53.70 -0.96 -147.61
C GLY A 11 53.35 -1.23 -149.07
N HIS A 12 53.94 -2.25 -149.70
CA HIS A 12 53.63 -2.62 -151.08
C HIS A 12 52.18 -3.11 -151.21
N LYS A 13 51.45 -2.56 -152.17
CA LYS A 13 50.07 -2.96 -152.51
C LYS A 13 50.14 -4.23 -153.34
N ILE A 14 49.84 -5.36 -152.71
CA ILE A 14 49.74 -6.65 -153.36
C ILE A 14 48.34 -6.74 -153.98
N THR A 15 48.33 -6.91 -155.29
CA THR A 15 47.12 -7.07 -156.11
C THR A 15 47.01 -8.52 -156.61
N GLU A 16 45.85 -8.91 -157.16
CA GLU A 16 45.63 -10.27 -157.69
C GLU A 16 46.68 -10.67 -158.74
N GLU A 17 47.16 -9.73 -159.57
CA GLU A 17 48.19 -10.02 -160.58
C GLU A 17 49.57 -10.39 -159.99
N ASP A 18 49.88 -9.95 -158.76
CA ASP A 18 51.17 -10.23 -158.10
C ASP A 18 51.26 -11.68 -157.59
N PHE A 19 50.11 -12.33 -157.38
CA PHE A 19 50.05 -13.73 -156.96
C PHE A 19 50.38 -14.72 -158.10
N ASP A 20 50.16 -14.33 -159.36
CA ASP A 20 50.34 -15.22 -160.53
C ASP A 20 51.75 -15.17 -161.15
N LYS A 21 52.59 -14.18 -160.79
CA LYS A 21 53.89 -13.94 -161.46
C LYS A 21 55.12 -14.04 -160.55
N ASN A 22 54.98 -14.16 -159.23
CA ASN A 22 56.13 -14.04 -158.32
C ASN A 22 56.05 -14.91 -157.06
N GLU A 23 56.50 -16.17 -157.17
CA GLU A 23 56.56 -17.17 -156.07
C GLU A 23 57.23 -16.65 -154.79
N LYS A 24 58.15 -15.68 -154.89
CA LYS A 24 58.84 -15.09 -153.72
C LYS A 24 57.91 -14.29 -152.80
N ILE A 25 56.84 -13.68 -153.30
CA ILE A 25 55.93 -12.85 -152.50
C ILE A 25 55.03 -13.72 -151.62
N LEU A 26 54.55 -14.86 -152.17
CA LEU A 26 53.78 -15.87 -151.42
C LEU A 26 54.60 -16.50 -150.29
N ALA A 27 55.89 -16.76 -150.51
CA ALA A 27 56.78 -17.30 -149.48
C ALA A 27 56.96 -16.34 -148.29
N ASN A 28 57.12 -15.03 -148.56
CA ASN A 28 57.26 -14.02 -147.50
C ASN A 28 55.95 -13.79 -146.73
N LEU A 29 54.79 -13.78 -147.39
CA LEU A 29 53.50 -13.70 -146.71
C LEU A 29 53.26 -14.91 -145.79
N LYS A 30 53.60 -16.11 -146.26
CA LYS A 30 53.52 -17.34 -145.45
C LYS A 30 54.39 -17.24 -144.20
N THR A 31 55.59 -16.66 -144.31
CA THR A 31 56.51 -16.47 -143.17
C THR A 31 55.97 -15.44 -142.18
N ILE A 32 55.31 -14.37 -142.64
CA ILE A 32 54.67 -13.37 -141.76
C ILE A 32 53.48 -13.98 -141.02
N PHE A 33 52.62 -14.72 -141.72
CA PHE A 33 51.50 -15.42 -141.08
C PHE A 33 51.98 -16.48 -140.10
N ASP A 34 53.02 -17.24 -140.43
CA ASP A 34 53.61 -18.23 -139.51
C ASP A 34 54.25 -17.54 -138.28
N ASN A 35 54.89 -16.38 -138.44
CA ASN A 35 55.46 -15.62 -137.32
C ASN A 35 54.41 -15.02 -136.37
N HIS A 36 53.24 -14.61 -136.87
CA HIS A 36 52.16 -14.02 -136.04
C HIS A 36 51.05 -15.01 -135.68
N ARG A 37 51.09 -16.24 -136.20
CA ARG A 37 50.10 -17.30 -135.91
C ARG A 37 49.97 -17.58 -134.42
N GLU A 38 51.10 -17.68 -133.72
CA GLU A 38 51.15 -17.92 -132.28
C GLU A 38 50.50 -16.76 -131.49
N GLU A 39 50.71 -15.51 -131.92
CA GLU A 39 50.10 -14.32 -131.28
C GLU A 39 48.58 -14.29 -131.47
N TYR A 40 48.09 -14.59 -132.67
CA TYR A 40 46.66 -14.69 -132.95
C TYR A 40 45.99 -15.85 -132.20
N ILE A 41 46.63 -17.03 -132.15
CA ILE A 41 46.14 -18.16 -131.35
C ILE A 41 46.08 -17.78 -129.87
N LYS A 42 47.08 -17.05 -129.36
CA LYS A 42 47.13 -16.60 -127.98
C LYS A 42 46.03 -15.57 -127.66
N SER A 43 45.74 -14.62 -128.57
CA SER A 43 44.67 -13.64 -128.36
C SER A 43 43.30 -14.29 -128.39
N ILE A 44 43.03 -15.18 -129.34
CA ILE A 44 41.77 -15.93 -129.45
C ILE A 44 41.57 -16.84 -128.23
N LYS A 45 42.62 -17.57 -127.78
CA LYS A 45 42.55 -18.37 -126.54
C LYS A 45 42.23 -17.52 -125.33
N LYS A 46 42.83 -16.33 -125.21
CA LYS A 46 42.56 -15.41 -124.10
C LYS A 46 41.10 -14.95 -124.12
N GLN A 47 40.60 -14.53 -125.28
CA GLN A 47 39.22 -14.09 -125.44
C GLN A 47 38.22 -15.22 -125.14
N LEU A 48 38.43 -16.42 -125.69
CA LEU A 48 37.62 -17.62 -125.39
C LEU A 48 37.66 -17.99 -123.90
N THR A 49 38.80 -17.81 -123.23
CA THR A 49 38.93 -18.09 -121.79
C THR A 49 38.17 -17.07 -120.96
N GLU A 50 38.19 -15.79 -121.35
CA GLU A 50 37.42 -14.72 -120.70
C GLU A 50 35.92 -14.93 -120.90
N GLU A 51 35.47 -15.17 -122.14
CA GLU A 51 34.06 -15.47 -122.45
C GLU A 51 33.57 -16.74 -121.73
N PHE A 52 34.40 -17.79 -121.64
CA PHE A 52 34.06 -19.00 -120.89
C PHE A 52 33.97 -18.76 -119.38
N LYS A 53 34.88 -17.96 -118.81
CA LYS A 53 34.83 -17.58 -117.39
C LYS A 53 33.59 -16.75 -117.08
N ASP A 54 33.24 -15.82 -117.95
CA ASP A 54 32.03 -14.99 -117.79
C ASP A 54 30.77 -15.84 -117.91
N SER A 55 30.71 -16.77 -118.87
CA SER A 55 29.60 -17.71 -119.00
C SER A 55 29.47 -18.64 -117.77
N GLN A 56 30.59 -19.17 -117.26
CA GLN A 56 30.59 -19.97 -116.02
C GLN A 56 30.13 -19.15 -114.82
N LYS A 57 30.58 -17.90 -114.69
CA LYS A 57 30.18 -17.02 -113.60
C LYS A 57 28.67 -16.76 -113.63
N ILE A 58 28.11 -16.47 -114.80
CA ILE A 58 26.67 -16.28 -114.98
C ILE A 58 25.89 -17.54 -114.58
N GLU A 59 26.37 -18.73 -114.96
CA GLU A 59 25.71 -19.99 -114.59
C GLU A 59 25.81 -20.27 -113.08
N ILE A 60 26.96 -19.99 -112.45
CA ILE A 60 27.12 -20.09 -110.99
C ILE A 60 26.18 -19.13 -110.27
N ASP A 61 26.11 -17.86 -110.70
CA ASP A 61 25.23 -16.85 -110.10
C ASP A 61 23.75 -17.26 -110.22
N LYS A 62 23.37 -17.85 -111.36
CA LYS A 62 22.03 -18.40 -111.58
C LYS A 62 21.74 -19.57 -110.64
N GLN A 63 22.68 -20.49 -110.46
CA GLN A 63 22.52 -21.61 -109.52
C GLN A 63 22.46 -21.14 -108.07
N LEU A 64 23.27 -20.15 -107.68
CA LEU A 64 23.22 -19.53 -106.36
C LEU A 64 21.88 -18.87 -106.10
N ALA A 65 21.36 -18.09 -107.06
CA ALA A 65 20.04 -17.46 -106.94
C ALA A 65 18.90 -18.49 -106.81
N LEU A 66 18.98 -19.61 -107.53
CA LEU A 66 18.01 -20.72 -107.37
C LEU A 66 18.10 -21.35 -105.98
N LYS A 67 19.31 -21.63 -105.48
CA LYS A 67 19.53 -22.19 -104.14
C LYS A 67 19.12 -21.24 -103.03
N GLU A 68 19.35 -19.95 -103.18
CA GLU A 68 18.89 -18.92 -102.25
C GLU A 68 17.36 -18.86 -102.21
N ASN A 69 16.68 -18.98 -103.36
CA ASN A 69 15.23 -19.03 -103.42
C ASN A 69 14.66 -20.32 -102.78
N GLU A 70 15.28 -21.48 -103.05
CA GLU A 70 14.92 -22.75 -102.38
C GLU A 70 15.07 -22.63 -100.85
N PHE A 71 16.22 -22.13 -100.39
CA PHE A 71 16.49 -21.91 -98.97
C PHE A 71 15.48 -20.94 -98.33
N ASN A 72 15.17 -19.83 -98.99
CA ASN A 72 14.19 -18.87 -98.49
C ASN A 72 12.78 -19.46 -98.41
N LYS A 73 12.39 -20.31 -99.37
CA LYS A 73 11.11 -21.05 -99.31
C LYS A 73 11.07 -22.04 -98.14
N GLU A 74 12.13 -22.78 -97.90
CA GLU A 74 12.21 -23.69 -96.76
C GLU A 74 12.20 -22.95 -95.42
N LYS A 75 12.97 -21.86 -95.33
CA LYS A 75 12.97 -20.96 -94.17
C LYS A 75 11.58 -20.40 -93.89
N GLN A 76 10.85 -19.95 -94.91
CA GLN A 76 9.49 -19.45 -94.74
C GLN A 76 8.54 -20.54 -94.25
N LYS A 77 8.62 -21.76 -94.80
CA LYS A 77 7.82 -22.90 -94.31
C LYS A 77 8.07 -23.19 -92.84
N GLU A 78 9.32 -23.09 -92.38
CA GLU A 78 9.65 -23.32 -90.98
C GLU A 78 9.16 -22.18 -90.07
N ILE A 79 9.27 -20.93 -90.53
CA ILE A 79 8.68 -19.76 -89.86
C ILE A 79 7.15 -19.95 -89.72
N ASP A 80 6.47 -20.38 -90.77
CA ASP A 80 5.02 -20.58 -90.76
C ASP A 80 4.61 -21.68 -89.76
N LYS A 81 5.38 -22.77 -89.68
CA LYS A 81 5.17 -23.83 -88.67
C LYS A 81 5.37 -23.32 -87.25
N LEU A 82 6.45 -22.57 -87.00
CA LEU A 82 6.74 -22.02 -85.68
C LEU A 82 5.65 -21.01 -85.26
N ASN A 83 5.19 -20.17 -86.17
CA ASN A 83 4.08 -19.25 -85.92
C ASN A 83 2.77 -19.98 -85.60
N LEU A 84 2.49 -21.09 -86.29
CA LEU A 84 1.34 -21.93 -85.98
C LEU A 84 1.46 -22.56 -84.59
N LEU A 85 2.65 -23.03 -84.21
CA LEU A 85 2.91 -23.60 -82.89
C LEU A 85 2.73 -22.55 -81.78
N ILE A 86 3.30 -21.35 -81.95
CA ILE A 86 3.15 -20.22 -81.01
C ILE A 86 1.66 -19.89 -80.84
N LYS A 87 0.92 -19.77 -81.94
CA LYS A 87 -0.52 -19.48 -81.89
C LYS A 87 -1.30 -20.55 -81.11
N ASN A 88 -0.97 -21.82 -81.30
CA ASN A 88 -1.61 -22.91 -80.55
C ASN A 88 -1.27 -22.83 -79.06
N GLN A 89 -0.01 -22.57 -78.70
CA GLN A 89 0.41 -22.39 -77.31
C GLN A 89 -0.25 -21.17 -76.65
N GLU A 90 -0.44 -20.08 -77.38
CA GLU A 90 -1.18 -18.91 -76.89
C GLU A 90 -2.65 -19.24 -76.60
N ILE A 91 -3.30 -20.03 -77.46
CA ILE A 91 -4.66 -20.51 -77.24
C ILE A 91 -4.73 -21.40 -76.00
N GLU A 92 -3.82 -22.38 -75.87
CA GLU A 92 -3.75 -23.25 -74.70
C GLU A 92 -3.52 -22.47 -73.41
N LEU A 93 -2.60 -21.49 -73.43
CA LEU A 93 -2.31 -20.65 -72.28
C LEU A 93 -3.51 -19.79 -71.88
N ASN A 94 -4.23 -19.22 -72.85
CA ASN A 94 -5.44 -18.43 -72.58
C ASN A 94 -6.57 -19.30 -72.02
N ASN A 95 -6.74 -20.51 -72.54
CA ASN A 95 -7.71 -21.48 -72.00
C ASN A 95 -7.34 -21.90 -70.57
N ALA A 96 -6.06 -22.15 -70.30
CA ALA A 96 -5.57 -22.49 -68.96
C ALA A 96 -5.79 -21.33 -67.97
N LYS A 97 -5.53 -20.08 -68.37
CA LYS A 97 -5.82 -18.88 -67.56
C LYS A 97 -7.31 -18.76 -67.25
N SER A 98 -8.17 -18.88 -68.25
CA SER A 98 -9.62 -18.81 -68.05
C SER A 98 -10.12 -19.92 -67.11
N ASN A 99 -9.62 -21.14 -67.25
CA ASN A 99 -9.95 -22.24 -66.35
C ASN A 99 -9.49 -21.97 -64.91
N PHE A 100 -8.31 -21.38 -64.73
CA PHE A 100 -7.78 -21.03 -63.42
C PHE A 100 -8.61 -19.92 -62.75
N GLU A 101 -9.04 -18.90 -63.49
CA GLU A 101 -9.93 -17.84 -63.00
C GLU A 101 -11.27 -18.41 -62.52
N VAL A 102 -11.86 -19.34 -63.29
CA VAL A 102 -13.10 -20.03 -62.90
C VAL A 102 -12.89 -20.85 -61.63
N LEU A 103 -11.75 -21.54 -61.50
CA LEU A 103 -11.43 -22.32 -60.30
C LEU A 103 -11.24 -21.43 -59.06
N LEU A 104 -10.54 -20.30 -59.21
CA LEU A 104 -10.36 -19.31 -58.15
C LEU A 104 -11.70 -18.75 -57.69
N SER A 105 -12.58 -18.36 -58.62
CA SER A 105 -13.91 -17.85 -58.29
C SER A 105 -14.75 -18.90 -57.54
N LYS A 106 -14.70 -20.18 -57.96
CA LYS A 106 -15.37 -21.27 -57.24
C LYS A 106 -14.82 -21.45 -55.82
N LYS A 107 -13.51 -21.40 -55.65
CA LYS A 107 -12.87 -21.53 -54.33
C LYS A 107 -13.17 -20.35 -53.42
N GLU A 108 -13.24 -19.16 -53.96
CA GLU A 108 -13.64 -17.96 -53.22
C GLU A 108 -15.08 -18.05 -52.73
N ILE A 109 -16.01 -18.47 -53.58
CA ILE A 109 -17.42 -18.71 -53.20
C ILE A 109 -17.51 -19.80 -52.11
N GLU A 110 -16.76 -20.90 -52.25
CA GLU A 110 -16.72 -21.98 -51.27
C GLU A 110 -16.22 -21.49 -49.89
N ILE A 111 -15.11 -20.74 -49.88
CA ILE A 111 -14.54 -20.16 -48.65
C ILE A 111 -15.54 -19.21 -48.00
N ASN A 112 -16.17 -18.32 -48.78
CA ASN A 112 -17.14 -17.37 -48.26
C ASN A 112 -18.39 -18.06 -47.72
N SER A 113 -18.88 -19.11 -48.38
CA SER A 113 -20.00 -19.92 -47.89
C SER A 113 -19.67 -20.61 -46.56
N ASN A 114 -18.46 -21.18 -46.43
CA ASN A 114 -18.03 -21.83 -45.20
C ASN A 114 -17.86 -20.82 -44.04
N LYS A 115 -17.24 -19.66 -44.32
CA LYS A 115 -17.13 -18.57 -43.33
C LYS A 115 -18.49 -18.08 -42.87
N GLN A 116 -19.46 -17.95 -43.78
CA GLN A 116 -20.81 -17.51 -43.43
C GLN A 116 -21.50 -18.54 -42.51
N LYS A 117 -21.37 -19.84 -42.79
CA LYS A 117 -21.89 -20.89 -41.91
C LYS A 117 -21.29 -20.85 -40.51
N GLU A 118 -19.98 -20.63 -40.41
CA GLU A 118 -19.29 -20.50 -39.13
C GLU A 118 -19.77 -19.26 -38.36
N ILE A 119 -19.92 -18.12 -39.05
CA ILE A 119 -20.49 -16.89 -38.47
C ILE A 119 -21.91 -17.14 -37.93
N ASP A 120 -22.75 -17.85 -38.69
CA ASP A 120 -24.13 -18.12 -38.27
C ASP A 120 -24.17 -19.07 -37.07
N GLN A 121 -23.31 -20.09 -37.02
CA GLN A 121 -23.16 -20.97 -35.86
C GLN A 121 -22.68 -20.23 -34.61
N LEU A 122 -21.73 -19.29 -34.76
CA LEU A 122 -21.27 -18.45 -33.66
C LEU A 122 -22.36 -17.51 -33.17
N LYS A 123 -23.15 -16.91 -34.07
CA LYS A 123 -24.31 -16.07 -33.71
C LYS A 123 -25.35 -16.85 -32.92
N ASP A 124 -25.67 -18.07 -33.35
CA ASP A 124 -26.60 -18.95 -32.62
C ASP A 124 -26.07 -19.30 -31.23
N THR A 125 -24.77 -19.55 -31.11
CA THR A 125 -24.11 -19.85 -29.82
C THR A 125 -24.15 -18.64 -28.89
N ILE A 126 -23.84 -17.45 -29.41
CA ILE A 126 -23.92 -16.18 -28.66
C ILE A 126 -25.35 -15.93 -28.18
N SER A 127 -26.36 -16.15 -29.04
CA SER A 127 -27.77 -16.00 -28.68
C SER A 127 -28.17 -16.94 -27.52
N LYS A 128 -27.77 -18.22 -27.59
CA LYS A 128 -28.01 -19.19 -26.51
C LYS A 128 -27.33 -18.80 -25.20
N LEU A 129 -26.09 -18.33 -25.26
CA LEU A 129 -25.36 -17.87 -24.07
C LEU A 129 -26.00 -16.64 -23.45
N ASN A 130 -26.47 -15.68 -24.26
CA ASN A 130 -27.16 -14.50 -23.75
C ASN A 130 -28.46 -14.85 -23.02
N ILE A 131 -29.24 -15.79 -23.56
CA ILE A 131 -30.45 -16.30 -22.89
C ILE A 131 -30.08 -16.97 -21.56
N LEU A 132 -29.02 -17.78 -21.52
CA LEU A 132 -28.56 -18.44 -20.31
C LEU A 132 -28.11 -17.42 -19.25
N VAL A 133 -27.37 -16.38 -19.65
CA VAL A 133 -26.92 -15.30 -18.76
C VAL A 133 -28.11 -14.56 -18.16
N GLU A 134 -29.12 -14.21 -18.96
CA GLU A 134 -30.31 -13.50 -18.48
C GLU A 134 -31.13 -14.37 -17.52
N ASN A 135 -31.29 -15.66 -17.81
CA ASN A 135 -31.96 -16.61 -16.91
C ASN A 135 -31.22 -16.76 -15.57
N ASN A 136 -29.88 -16.86 -15.62
CA ASN A 136 -29.05 -16.94 -14.42
C ASN A 136 -29.13 -15.66 -13.59
N LYS A 137 -29.16 -14.50 -14.25
CA LYS A 137 -29.32 -13.20 -13.58
C LYS A 137 -30.66 -13.12 -12.85
N SER A 138 -31.75 -13.47 -13.52
CA SER A 138 -33.09 -13.51 -12.89
C SER A 138 -33.15 -14.50 -11.70
N THR A 139 -32.52 -15.67 -11.83
CA THR A 139 -32.45 -16.66 -10.74
C THR A 139 -31.67 -16.13 -9.54
N LEU A 140 -30.56 -15.43 -9.79
CA LEU A 140 -29.74 -14.82 -8.75
C LEU A 140 -30.50 -13.69 -8.03
N GLU A 141 -31.18 -12.82 -8.77
CA GLU A 141 -32.01 -11.76 -8.20
C GLU A 141 -33.11 -12.32 -7.29
N ASN A 142 -33.81 -13.38 -7.72
CA ASN A 142 -34.81 -14.05 -6.88
C ASN A 142 -34.18 -14.65 -5.61
N THR A 143 -33.01 -15.28 -5.73
CA THR A 143 -32.30 -15.85 -4.58
C THR A 143 -31.88 -14.77 -3.58
N ILE A 144 -31.43 -13.61 -4.06
CA ILE A 144 -31.08 -12.48 -3.20
C ILE A 144 -32.32 -11.99 -2.44
N LEU A 145 -33.44 -11.79 -3.13
CA LEU A 145 -34.71 -11.37 -2.52
C LEU A 145 -35.20 -12.35 -1.45
N GLU A 146 -35.12 -13.66 -1.72
CA GLU A 146 -35.49 -14.69 -0.74
C GLU A 146 -34.59 -14.66 0.51
N LYS A 147 -33.28 -14.48 0.32
CA LYS A 147 -32.32 -14.39 1.43
C LYS A 147 -32.51 -13.11 2.26
N GLU A 148 -32.79 -11.98 1.61
CA GLU A 148 -33.10 -10.72 2.29
C GLU A 148 -34.40 -10.83 3.10
N ALA A 149 -35.44 -11.44 2.54
CA ALA A 149 -36.70 -11.67 3.26
C ALA A 149 -36.51 -12.58 4.48
N LEU A 150 -35.73 -13.66 4.34
CA LEU A 150 -35.40 -14.55 5.45
C LEU A 150 -34.58 -13.84 6.53
N PHE A 151 -33.56 -13.08 6.13
CA PHE A 151 -32.73 -12.30 7.05
C PHE A 151 -33.56 -11.29 7.85
N ASN A 152 -34.44 -10.55 7.18
CA ASN A 152 -35.33 -9.58 7.83
C ASN A 152 -36.29 -10.25 8.81
N LYS A 153 -36.84 -11.42 8.45
CA LYS A 153 -37.70 -12.22 9.34
C LYS A 153 -36.94 -12.68 10.58
N THR A 154 -35.72 -13.18 10.44
CA THR A 154 -34.89 -13.61 11.57
C THR A 154 -34.54 -12.43 12.48
N LYS A 155 -34.15 -11.29 11.90
CA LYS A 155 -33.87 -10.06 12.63
C LYS A 155 -35.08 -9.57 13.43
N GLN A 156 -36.27 -9.64 12.85
CA GLN A 156 -37.50 -9.26 13.54
C GLN A 156 -37.79 -10.16 14.75
N ILE A 157 -37.65 -11.48 14.59
CA ILE A 157 -37.82 -12.44 15.69
C ILE A 157 -36.82 -12.18 16.83
N GLU A 158 -35.57 -11.84 16.49
CA GLU A 158 -34.54 -11.54 17.49
C GLU A 158 -34.84 -10.23 18.23
N LEU A 159 -35.30 -9.19 17.53
CA LEU A 159 -35.75 -7.93 18.14
C LEU A 159 -36.93 -8.15 19.09
N GLU A 160 -37.91 -8.96 18.70
CA GLU A 160 -39.05 -9.30 19.57
C GLU A 160 -38.60 -10.03 20.84
N LYS A 161 -37.64 -10.96 20.74
CA LYS A 161 -37.05 -11.64 21.90
C LYS A 161 -36.30 -10.66 22.82
N LEU A 162 -35.48 -9.78 22.27
CA LEU A 162 -34.75 -8.79 23.05
C LEU A 162 -35.69 -7.80 23.74
N ASN A 163 -36.72 -7.32 23.04
CA ASN A 163 -37.74 -6.44 23.62
C ASN A 163 -38.49 -7.11 24.77
N LYS A 164 -38.78 -8.42 24.66
CA LYS A 164 -39.38 -9.18 25.76
C LYS A 164 -38.44 -9.24 26.98
N ILE A 165 -37.16 -9.54 26.77
CA ILE A 165 -36.16 -9.58 27.86
C ILE A 165 -36.03 -8.21 28.54
N ILE A 166 -35.95 -7.13 27.77
CA ILE A 166 -35.88 -5.76 28.29
C ILE A 166 -37.12 -5.45 29.14
N ASN A 167 -38.31 -5.82 28.66
CA ASN A 167 -39.54 -5.58 29.40
C ASN A 167 -39.59 -6.39 30.70
N ASP A 168 -39.20 -7.66 30.68
CA ASP A 168 -39.14 -8.51 31.87
C ASP A 168 -38.14 -7.95 32.91
N GLN A 169 -36.96 -7.48 32.46
CA GLN A 169 -35.97 -6.83 33.32
C GLN A 169 -36.48 -5.51 33.92
N ASN A 170 -37.21 -4.70 33.15
CA ASN A 170 -37.79 -3.46 33.64
C ASN A 170 -38.84 -3.70 34.73
N ILE A 171 -39.65 -4.76 34.58
CA ILE A 171 -40.61 -5.19 35.61
C ILE A 171 -39.86 -5.62 36.88
N GLU A 172 -38.79 -6.41 36.75
CA GLU A 172 -37.98 -6.86 37.89
C GLU A 172 -37.28 -5.69 38.61
N LEU A 173 -36.72 -4.74 37.87
CA LEU A 173 -36.13 -3.51 38.40
C LEU A 173 -37.17 -2.67 39.16
N THR A 174 -38.36 -2.49 38.58
CA THR A 174 -39.45 -1.76 39.22
C THR A 174 -39.86 -2.42 40.53
N ASN A 175 -40.02 -3.74 40.55
CA ASN A 175 -40.34 -4.50 41.76
C ASN A 175 -39.23 -4.42 42.82
N SER A 176 -37.96 -4.42 42.39
CA SER A 176 -36.81 -4.30 43.28
C SER A 176 -36.73 -2.89 43.89
N ASN A 177 -37.01 -1.85 43.10
CA ASN A 177 -37.06 -0.47 43.57
C ASN A 177 -38.17 -0.27 44.61
N ILE A 178 -39.38 -0.80 44.37
CA ILE A 178 -40.48 -0.75 45.34
C ILE A 178 -40.08 -1.43 46.67
N LYS A 179 -39.38 -2.57 46.61
CA LYS A 179 -38.87 -3.26 47.80
C LYS A 179 -37.82 -2.42 48.54
N LEU A 180 -36.88 -1.81 47.81
CA LEU A 180 -35.84 -0.95 48.37
C LEU A 180 -36.44 0.29 49.04
N GLU A 181 -37.40 0.95 48.40
CA GLU A 181 -38.12 2.10 48.97
C GLU A 181 -38.83 1.73 50.27
N LYS A 182 -39.47 0.56 50.32
CA LYS A 182 -40.11 0.08 51.55
C LYS A 182 -39.08 -0.16 52.67
N ILE A 183 -37.95 -0.79 52.36
CA ILE A 183 -36.87 -1.03 53.33
C ILE A 183 -36.28 0.30 53.82
N LEU A 184 -36.07 1.27 52.92
CA LEU A 184 -35.57 2.60 53.27
C LEU A 184 -36.55 3.33 54.20
N ALA A 185 -37.85 3.30 53.90
CA ALA A 185 -38.87 3.90 54.75
C ALA A 185 -38.92 3.25 56.15
N GLU A 186 -38.84 1.92 56.22
CA GLU A 186 -38.78 1.17 57.49
C GLU A 186 -37.52 1.55 58.30
N LYS A 187 -36.35 1.60 57.65
CA LYS A 187 -35.09 1.98 58.32
C LYS A 187 -35.07 3.43 58.77
N GLN A 188 -35.66 4.33 58.00
CA GLN A 188 -35.78 5.74 58.37
C GLN A 188 -36.71 5.94 59.57
N ALA A 189 -37.82 5.21 59.62
CA ALA A 189 -38.71 5.20 60.79
C ALA A 189 -38.02 4.63 62.04
N GLU A 190 -37.29 3.52 61.90
CA GLU A 190 -36.50 2.93 62.98
C GLU A 190 -35.43 3.92 63.51
N PHE A 191 -34.76 4.63 62.60
CA PHE A 191 -33.75 5.63 62.94
C PHE A 191 -34.36 6.82 63.69
N LEU A 192 -35.48 7.38 63.20
CA LEU A 192 -36.22 8.46 63.87
C LEU A 192 -36.67 8.06 65.27
N GLN A 193 -37.15 6.82 65.44
CA GLN A 193 -37.54 6.31 66.74
C GLN A 193 -36.34 6.22 67.69
N LYS A 194 -35.22 5.65 67.24
CA LYS A 194 -33.98 5.60 68.03
C LYS A 194 -33.45 7.00 68.36
N GLN A 195 -33.53 7.93 67.41
CA GLN A 195 -33.12 9.32 67.64
C GLN A 195 -33.97 9.97 68.72
N LYS A 196 -35.29 9.76 68.71
CA LYS A 196 -36.19 10.26 69.75
C LYS A 196 -35.95 9.60 71.10
N GLU A 197 -35.66 8.29 71.14
CA GLU A 197 -35.28 7.58 72.37
C GLU A 197 -33.97 8.12 72.94
N ILE A 198 -32.98 8.35 72.09
CA ILE A 198 -31.69 8.97 72.45
C ILE A 198 -31.89 10.41 72.93
N GLU A 199 -32.72 11.20 72.25
CA GLU A 199 -33.04 12.58 72.62
C GLU A 199 -33.73 12.63 73.98
N ASN A 200 -34.75 11.80 74.23
CA ASN A 200 -35.39 11.70 75.54
C ASN A 200 -34.39 11.28 76.64
N LYS A 201 -33.49 10.33 76.32
CA LYS A 201 -32.46 9.88 77.26
C LYS A 201 -31.48 11.01 77.57
N TYR A 202 -31.01 11.73 76.55
CA TYR A 202 -30.13 12.88 76.73
C TYR A 202 -30.84 14.06 77.39
N GLU A 203 -32.12 14.29 77.16
CA GLU A 203 -32.88 15.34 77.82
C GLU A 203 -33.01 15.04 79.33
N TYR A 204 -33.26 13.78 79.68
CA TYR A 204 -33.19 13.31 81.06
C TYR A 204 -31.78 13.46 81.64
N GLU A 205 -30.75 12.99 80.93
CA GLU A 205 -29.35 13.13 81.36
C GLU A 205 -28.92 14.59 81.49
N ILE A 206 -29.28 15.47 80.55
CA ILE A 206 -29.03 16.92 80.57
C ILE A 206 -29.75 17.54 81.75
N LYS A 207 -30.98 17.15 82.08
CA LYS A 207 -31.64 17.62 83.29
C LYS A 207 -30.84 17.21 84.53
N THR A 208 -30.43 15.94 84.60
CA THR A 208 -29.61 15.42 85.71
C THR A 208 -28.23 16.07 85.78
N TYR A 209 -27.62 16.34 84.62
CA TYR A 209 -26.32 17.00 84.50
C TYR A 209 -26.44 18.49 84.73
N ASN A 210 -27.55 19.15 84.42
CA ASN A 210 -27.82 20.54 84.77
C ASN A 210 -28.00 20.67 86.27
N ASP A 211 -28.65 19.70 86.93
CA ASP A 211 -28.67 19.64 88.40
C ASP A 211 -27.24 19.45 88.96
N LYS A 212 -26.42 18.60 88.34
CA LYS A 212 -25.00 18.43 88.69
C LYS A 212 -24.12 19.61 88.29
N ILE A 213 -24.43 20.34 87.21
CA ILE A 213 -23.72 21.53 86.73
C ILE A 213 -24.09 22.68 87.63
N LEU A 214 -25.32 22.80 88.12
CA LEU A 214 -25.66 23.74 89.19
C LEU A 214 -24.80 23.44 90.44
N GLN A 215 -24.62 22.16 90.78
CA GLN A 215 -23.70 21.73 91.84
C GLN A 215 -22.21 21.94 91.51
N LEU A 216 -21.82 21.80 90.24
CA LEU A 216 -20.44 21.96 89.78
C LEU A 216 -20.12 23.41 89.43
N GLU A 217 -21.08 24.30 89.14
CA GLU A 217 -20.92 25.75 88.99
C GLU A 217 -20.63 26.35 90.37
N ILE A 218 -21.27 25.82 91.41
CA ILE A 218 -20.84 26.03 92.80
C ILE A 218 -19.38 25.57 92.99
N ALA A 219 -18.92 24.50 92.32
CA ALA A 219 -17.56 23.94 92.44
C ALA A 219 -16.52 24.42 91.39
N ASN A 220 -16.92 25.08 90.30
CA ASN A 220 -16.09 25.60 89.19
C ASN A 220 -16.06 27.13 89.20
N ALA A 221 -16.90 27.79 90.01
CA ALA A 221 -16.56 29.10 90.58
C ALA A 221 -15.19 29.08 91.27
N THR A 222 -14.72 27.89 91.69
CA THR A 222 -13.45 27.69 92.37
C THR A 222 -12.24 27.38 91.49
N ASN A 223 -12.32 27.13 90.18
CA ASN A 223 -11.09 26.97 89.39
C ASN A 223 -11.27 27.19 87.88
N LYS A 224 -10.58 28.21 87.39
CA LYS A 224 -10.61 28.68 86.01
C LYS A 224 -9.42 28.14 85.17
N VAL A 225 -9.79 27.49 84.07
CA VAL A 225 -9.34 27.75 82.68
C VAL A 225 -7.94 27.27 82.26
N ILE A 226 -7.82 27.03 80.95
CA ILE A 226 -6.67 27.28 80.05
C ILE A 226 -5.85 26.01 79.74
N GLN A 227 -5.47 25.65 78.51
CA GLN A 227 -5.73 26.13 77.14
C GLN A 227 -4.91 25.24 76.19
N ASN A 228 -5.40 25.09 74.96
CA ASN A 228 -4.68 24.58 73.79
C ASN A 228 -3.40 25.36 73.45
N LYS A 229 -2.44 24.70 72.79
CA LYS A 229 -1.36 25.24 71.90
C LYS A 229 -0.43 24.07 71.47
N THR A 230 0.22 23.93 70.30
CA THR A 230 0.43 24.72 69.05
C THR A 230 1.21 23.83 68.06
N LYS A 231 0.76 23.66 66.80
CA LYS A 231 1.39 24.10 65.53
C LYS A 231 2.94 24.13 65.48
N GLY A 232 3.54 22.95 65.28
CA GLY A 232 4.85 22.74 64.64
C GLY A 232 4.83 21.57 63.65
N GLU A 233 3.61 21.17 63.29
CA GLU A 233 3.22 19.78 63.05
C GLU A 233 2.53 19.67 61.68
N ASN A 234 2.50 20.76 60.90
CA ASN A 234 1.58 20.93 59.77
C ASN A 234 1.80 19.93 58.63
N PHE A 235 3.02 19.71 58.12
CA PHE A 235 3.16 18.82 56.94
C PHE A 235 2.84 17.35 57.25
N GLU A 236 3.38 16.86 58.37
CA GLU A 236 3.05 15.54 58.92
C GLU A 236 1.55 15.44 59.25
N HIS A 237 0.97 16.48 59.87
CA HIS A 237 -0.46 16.53 60.14
C HIS A 237 -1.34 16.66 58.91
N ASP A 238 -0.89 17.31 57.86
CA ASP A 238 -1.62 17.45 56.61
C ASP A 238 -1.69 16.07 55.97
N VAL A 239 -0.56 15.35 55.90
CA VAL A 239 -0.53 13.95 55.44
C VAL A 239 -1.44 13.08 56.33
N HIS A 240 -1.33 13.16 57.65
CA HIS A 240 -2.16 12.41 58.57
C HIS A 240 -3.66 12.75 58.44
N GLY A 241 -3.99 14.03 58.28
CA GLY A 241 -5.35 14.54 58.12
C GLY A 241 -5.97 14.03 56.83
N GLU A 242 -5.23 14.05 55.72
CA GLU A 242 -5.68 13.47 54.45
C GLU A 242 -5.82 11.94 54.52
N LEU A 243 -4.91 11.24 55.23
CA LEU A 243 -5.06 9.80 55.46
C LEU A 243 -6.36 9.48 56.23
N LEU A 244 -6.66 10.24 57.29
CA LEU A 244 -7.89 10.04 58.07
C LEU A 244 -9.16 10.36 57.28
N LYS A 245 -9.13 11.41 56.44
CA LYS A 245 -10.26 11.78 55.58
C LYS A 245 -10.56 10.72 54.52
N VAL A 246 -9.52 10.14 53.92
CA VAL A 246 -9.70 9.24 52.77
C VAL A 246 -9.92 7.80 53.20
N PHE A 247 -9.33 7.39 54.33
CA PHE A 247 -9.40 6.03 54.84
C PHE A 247 -10.22 5.95 56.13
N GLU A 248 -11.46 6.47 56.10
CA GLU A 248 -12.37 6.54 57.26
C GLU A 248 -12.63 5.17 57.94
N GLU A 249 -12.61 4.10 57.16
CA GLU A 249 -12.81 2.72 57.64
C GLU A 249 -11.57 2.11 58.29
N ASP A 250 -10.38 2.63 57.96
CA ASP A 250 -9.10 2.09 58.40
C ASP A 250 -8.64 2.80 59.69
N ARG A 251 -7.69 2.20 60.42
CA ARG A 251 -7.09 2.84 61.59
C ARG A 251 -5.71 3.38 61.26
N VAL A 252 -5.55 4.71 61.28
CA VAL A 252 -4.26 5.37 61.08
C VAL A 252 -3.68 5.80 62.44
N THR A 253 -2.44 5.42 62.73
CA THR A 253 -1.76 5.70 64.01
C THR A 253 -0.38 6.29 63.78
N LYS A 254 0.00 7.31 64.57
CA LYS A 254 1.36 7.84 64.58
C LYS A 254 2.28 6.86 65.31
N ILE A 255 3.41 6.50 64.71
CA ILE A 255 4.33 5.47 65.26
C ILE A 255 5.74 6.00 65.56
N THR A 256 5.92 7.33 65.61
CA THR A 256 7.18 8.03 65.92
C THR A 256 7.58 7.94 67.41
N SER A 257 7.92 6.75 67.91
CA SER A 257 8.43 6.53 69.28
C SER A 257 9.90 6.13 69.23
N GLN A 258 10.68 6.27 70.33
CA GLN A 258 12.15 6.11 70.36
C GLN A 258 12.71 4.82 69.69
N ASP A 259 11.92 3.75 69.55
CA ASP A 259 12.30 2.47 68.90
C ASP A 259 11.70 2.24 67.48
N LYS A 260 10.82 3.13 67.01
CA LYS A 260 10.04 3.04 65.76
C LYS A 260 10.23 4.31 64.93
N LYS A 261 10.77 4.19 63.70
CA LYS A 261 11.28 5.36 62.94
C LYS A 261 10.36 5.87 61.84
N ALA A 262 9.36 5.09 61.45
CA ALA A 262 8.34 5.56 60.53
C ALA A 262 7.32 6.50 61.17
N ASP A 263 6.66 7.31 60.35
CA ASP A 263 5.80 8.38 60.82
C ASP A 263 4.39 7.86 61.14
N TYR A 264 3.79 7.10 60.21
CA TYR A 264 2.42 6.59 60.36
C TYR A 264 2.28 5.12 59.98
N LEU A 265 1.32 4.46 60.63
CA LEU A 265 0.89 3.11 60.33
C LEU A 265 -0.62 3.13 60.05
N GLN A 266 -1.01 2.71 58.85
CA GLN A 266 -2.39 2.44 58.49
C GLN A 266 -2.67 0.95 58.64
N GLU A 267 -3.61 0.61 59.50
CA GLU A 267 -4.20 -0.71 59.64
C GLU A 267 -5.43 -0.79 58.72
N VAL A 268 -5.34 -1.58 57.65
CA VAL A 268 -6.41 -1.72 56.67
C VAL A 268 -7.50 -2.63 57.24
N ILE A 269 -8.71 -2.12 57.37
CA ILE A 269 -9.84 -2.82 57.99
C ILE A 269 -10.89 -3.13 56.92
N LEU A 270 -11.42 -4.34 56.95
CA LEU A 270 -12.55 -4.78 56.14
C LEU A 270 -13.48 -5.62 57.01
N ASP A 271 -14.77 -5.29 57.05
CA ASP A 271 -15.79 -5.97 57.87
C ASP A 271 -15.36 -6.12 59.34
N SER A 272 -14.80 -5.04 59.91
CA SER A 272 -14.27 -4.98 61.28
C SER A 272 -13.08 -5.91 61.57
N LYS A 273 -12.43 -6.48 60.55
CA LYS A 273 -11.21 -7.28 60.69
C LYS A 273 -10.01 -6.56 60.10
N LEU A 274 -8.87 -6.72 60.77
CA LEU A 274 -7.57 -6.28 60.25
C LEU A 274 -7.13 -7.22 59.12
N ILE A 275 -6.94 -6.69 57.91
CA ILE A 275 -6.58 -7.47 56.72
C ILE A 275 -5.19 -7.13 56.16
N GLY A 276 -4.58 -6.03 56.62
CA GLY A 276 -3.23 -5.67 56.23
C GLY A 276 -2.77 -4.37 56.86
N LYS A 277 -1.53 -3.99 56.55
CA LYS A 277 -0.88 -2.79 57.09
C LYS A 277 -0.12 -2.06 55.98
N ILE A 278 -0.05 -0.74 56.09
CA ILE A 278 0.76 0.15 55.24
C ILE A 278 1.56 1.07 56.16
N VAL A 279 2.87 1.14 55.97
CA VAL A 279 3.74 2.05 56.72
C VAL A 279 4.03 3.28 55.88
N TYR A 280 3.87 4.46 56.45
CA TYR A 280 4.15 5.73 55.80
C TYR A 280 5.36 6.42 56.43
N GLU A 281 6.30 6.82 55.58
CA GLU A 281 7.42 7.68 55.92
C GLU A 281 7.19 9.05 55.28
N VAL A 282 7.15 10.11 56.06
CA VAL A 282 6.94 11.49 55.61
C VAL A 282 8.27 12.25 55.72
N LYS A 283 8.67 12.90 54.63
CA LYS A 283 9.96 13.61 54.55
C LYS A 283 9.78 15.00 53.97
N ASN A 284 10.00 15.99 54.82
CA ASN A 284 10.15 17.38 54.40
C ASN A 284 11.64 17.78 54.33
N ALA A 285 12.39 17.13 53.43
CA ALA A 285 13.84 17.31 53.29
C ALA A 285 14.33 16.96 51.87
N GLU A 286 15.60 17.26 51.56
CA GLU A 286 16.25 16.80 50.32
C GLU A 286 16.33 15.28 50.23
N TRP A 287 16.17 14.74 49.02
CA TRP A 287 16.05 13.31 48.78
C TRP A 287 17.27 12.53 49.30
N SER A 288 17.04 11.46 50.07
CA SER A 288 18.08 10.54 50.49
C SER A 288 17.75 9.09 50.17
N ASN A 289 18.67 8.41 49.49
CA ASN A 289 18.57 6.98 49.17
C ASN A 289 18.59 6.08 50.43
N VAL A 290 18.91 6.64 51.60
CA VAL A 290 18.90 5.90 52.87
C VAL A 290 17.47 5.68 53.39
N TRP A 291 16.49 6.51 52.96
CA TRP A 291 15.12 6.42 53.43
C TRP A 291 14.45 5.09 53.07
N GLU A 292 14.67 4.59 51.85
CA GLU A 292 14.13 3.31 51.40
C GLU A 292 14.63 2.16 52.27
N LYS A 293 15.93 2.13 52.60
CA LYS A 293 16.51 1.10 53.48
C LYS A 293 15.90 1.14 54.88
N LYS A 294 15.72 2.33 55.44
CA LYS A 294 15.09 2.51 56.75
C LYS A 294 13.63 2.06 56.74
N LEU A 295 12.88 2.41 55.70
CA LEU A 295 11.49 1.99 55.58
C LEU A 295 11.34 0.47 55.47
N ILE A 296 12.28 -0.24 54.83
CA ILE A 296 12.29 -1.72 54.83
C ILE A 296 12.38 -2.27 56.26
N GLU A 297 13.26 -1.71 57.09
CA GLU A 297 13.40 -2.10 58.50
C GLU A 297 12.12 -1.80 59.30
N ASP A 298 11.52 -0.63 59.09
CA ASP A 298 10.29 -0.23 59.78
C ASP A 298 9.07 -1.07 59.34
N MET A 299 8.97 -1.40 58.05
CA MET A 299 7.98 -2.35 57.52
C MET A 299 8.09 -3.71 58.19
N ALA A 300 9.31 -4.24 58.31
CA ALA A 300 9.55 -5.52 58.99
C ALA A 300 9.15 -5.46 60.47
N LYS A 301 9.50 -4.38 61.18
CA LYS A 301 9.12 -4.17 62.59
C LYS A 301 7.62 -4.06 62.80
N GLN A 302 6.88 -3.41 61.90
CA GLN A 302 5.42 -3.26 62.02
C GLN A 302 4.64 -4.45 61.43
N GLY A 303 5.32 -5.43 60.83
CA GLY A 303 4.68 -6.54 60.12
C GLY A 303 3.88 -6.06 58.90
N SER A 304 4.34 -4.97 58.27
CA SER A 304 3.70 -4.39 57.09
C SER A 304 4.32 -4.96 55.82
N LYS A 305 3.47 -5.40 54.89
CA LYS A 305 3.92 -5.84 53.57
C LYS A 305 4.25 -4.66 52.66
N TYR A 306 3.58 -3.52 52.85
CA TYR A 306 3.71 -2.34 51.99
C TYR A 306 4.20 -1.11 52.74
N GLY A 307 4.94 -0.27 52.03
CA GLY A 307 5.44 1.00 52.54
C GLY A 307 5.27 2.13 51.51
N ILE A 308 5.06 3.34 51.99
CA ILE A 308 4.94 4.54 51.16
C ILE A 308 5.86 5.63 51.73
N ILE A 309 6.73 6.18 50.89
CA ILE A 309 7.53 7.37 51.21
C ILE A 309 6.87 8.57 50.54
N VAL A 310 6.49 9.56 51.34
CA VAL A 310 5.95 10.84 50.91
C VAL A 310 7.01 11.91 51.12
N ALA A 311 7.56 12.45 50.04
CA ALA A 311 8.65 13.42 50.14
C ALA A 311 8.34 14.70 49.36
N THR A 312 8.53 15.87 49.99
CA THR A 312 8.41 17.17 49.31
C THR A 312 9.47 17.36 48.22
N SER A 313 10.58 16.61 48.29
CA SER A 313 11.64 16.58 47.29
C SER A 313 11.44 15.55 46.17
N PHE A 314 10.34 14.78 46.18
CA PHE A 314 10.09 13.73 45.19
C PHE A 314 10.14 14.27 43.76
N ASN A 315 9.38 15.33 43.46
CA ASN A 315 9.33 15.93 42.11
C ASN A 315 10.66 16.53 41.64
N LYS A 316 11.56 16.89 42.55
CA LYS A 316 12.93 17.31 42.20
C LYS A 316 13.80 16.12 41.79
N LYS A 317 13.62 14.97 42.44
CA LYS A 317 14.39 13.75 42.17
C LYS A 317 13.85 12.99 40.96
N TYR A 318 12.53 12.97 40.80
CA TYR A 318 11.80 12.22 39.77
C TYR A 318 10.84 13.15 39.03
N PRO A 319 11.34 13.99 38.11
CA PRO A 319 10.53 15.02 37.49
C PRO A 319 9.45 14.46 36.55
N GLY A 320 8.20 14.87 36.80
CA GLY A 320 7.05 14.64 35.92
C GLY A 320 6.49 13.22 35.93
N ILE A 321 6.76 12.45 36.99
CA ILE A 321 5.97 11.27 37.33
C ILE A 321 5.31 11.51 38.70
N PRO A 322 4.07 11.08 38.95
CA PRO A 322 3.36 11.32 40.22
C PRO A 322 3.80 10.38 41.36
N PHE A 323 4.37 9.23 40.99
CA PHE A 323 4.90 8.24 41.92
C PHE A 323 5.85 7.28 41.20
N LYS A 324 6.67 6.58 41.98
CA LYS A 324 7.60 5.55 41.49
C LYS A 324 7.61 4.36 42.45
N LYS A 325 7.76 3.16 41.92
CA LYS A 325 8.09 1.97 42.73
C LYS A 325 9.57 2.03 43.15
N SER A 326 9.88 1.65 44.39
CA SER A 326 11.27 1.58 44.87
C SER A 326 12.08 0.56 44.07
N ASP A 327 13.32 0.92 43.75
CA ASP A 327 14.27 0.03 43.07
C ASP A 327 14.86 -1.01 44.06
N LEU A 328 14.79 -0.74 45.37
CA LEU A 328 15.32 -1.60 46.43
C LEU A 328 14.31 -2.62 46.94
N ASN A 329 13.04 -2.24 47.07
CA ASN A 329 11.99 -3.15 47.51
C ASN A 329 10.70 -2.95 46.70
N PRO A 330 10.20 -3.98 46.01
CA PRO A 330 9.04 -3.85 45.15
C PRO A 330 7.72 -3.59 45.91
N ASN A 331 7.69 -3.62 47.23
CA ASN A 331 6.50 -3.24 48.01
C ASN A 331 6.60 -1.85 48.62
N ILE A 332 7.63 -1.08 48.26
CA ILE A 332 7.76 0.35 48.63
C ILE A 332 7.39 1.23 47.44
N TYR A 333 6.59 2.24 47.71
CA TYR A 333 6.16 3.23 46.73
C TYR A 333 6.61 4.63 47.19
N LEU A 334 7.09 5.42 46.24
CA LEU A 334 7.65 6.74 46.44
C LEU A 334 6.71 7.73 45.77
N SER A 335 6.27 8.77 46.46
CA SER A 335 5.33 9.74 45.89
C SER A 335 5.57 11.14 46.46
N ASP A 336 5.03 12.13 45.76
CA ASP A 336 4.93 13.49 46.25
C ASP A 336 3.74 13.66 47.22
N PRO A 337 3.61 14.82 47.88
CA PRO A 337 2.53 15.06 48.83
C PRO A 337 1.14 15.19 48.19
N ASP A 338 1.06 15.40 46.88
CA ASP A 338 -0.22 15.59 46.20
C ASP A 338 -0.82 14.25 45.73
N ASN A 339 0.03 13.24 45.50
CA ASN A 339 -0.38 11.97 44.90
C ASN A 339 -0.34 10.77 45.88
N PHE A 340 0.21 10.90 47.09
CA PHE A 340 0.37 9.76 47.99
C PHE A 340 -0.96 9.08 48.40
N VAL A 341 -2.05 9.84 48.47
CA VAL A 341 -3.40 9.33 48.77
C VAL A 341 -3.84 8.31 47.71
N PHE A 342 -3.65 8.67 46.44
CA PHE A 342 -3.97 7.81 45.31
C PHE A 342 -3.20 6.49 45.39
N ILE A 343 -1.92 6.55 45.77
CA ILE A 343 -1.10 5.35 46.01
C ILE A 343 -1.63 4.55 47.18
N GLY A 344 -1.96 5.20 48.30
CA GLY A 344 -2.59 4.54 49.45
C GLY A 344 -3.85 3.76 49.05
N GLN A 345 -4.70 4.31 48.18
CA GLN A 345 -5.90 3.63 47.67
C GLN A 345 -5.58 2.42 46.79
N ILE A 346 -4.56 2.53 45.92
CA ILE A 346 -4.10 1.40 45.11
C ILE A 346 -3.59 0.28 46.02
N ILE A 347 -2.73 0.60 46.99
CA ILE A 347 -2.16 -0.39 47.91
C ILE A 347 -3.25 -1.00 48.79
N ARG A 348 -4.20 -0.21 49.28
CA ARG A 348 -5.37 -0.71 50.02
C ARG A 348 -6.17 -1.71 49.19
N SER A 349 -6.38 -1.42 47.91
CA SER A 349 -7.09 -2.32 46.99
C SER A 349 -6.33 -3.62 46.77
N ILE A 350 -5.00 -3.54 46.61
CA ILE A 350 -4.11 -4.72 46.52
C ILE A 350 -4.23 -5.56 47.80
N ILE A 351 -4.18 -4.96 48.98
CA ILE A 351 -4.34 -5.66 50.27
C ILE A 351 -5.71 -6.36 50.36
N LYS A 352 -6.80 -5.68 49.96
CA LYS A 352 -8.15 -6.28 49.93
C LYS A 352 -8.21 -7.51 49.03
N ILE A 353 -7.60 -7.44 47.85
CA ILE A 353 -7.54 -8.55 46.89
C ILE A 353 -6.70 -9.71 47.47
N GLU A 354 -5.52 -9.42 48.03
CA GLU A 354 -4.67 -10.44 48.67
C GLU A 354 -5.40 -11.16 49.80
N ASN A 355 -6.11 -10.42 50.67
CA ASN A 355 -6.93 -11.01 51.73
C ASN A 355 -8.11 -11.83 51.21
N LYS A 356 -8.76 -11.39 50.12
CA LYS A 356 -9.83 -12.16 49.47
C LYS A 356 -9.30 -13.50 48.95
N TYR A 357 -8.09 -13.55 48.41
CA TYR A 357 -7.51 -14.81 47.97
C TYR A 357 -7.10 -15.69 49.16
N GLU A 358 -6.44 -15.15 50.19
CA GLU A 358 -6.11 -15.91 51.40
C GLU A 358 -7.33 -16.53 52.09
N SER A 359 -8.44 -15.80 52.18
CA SER A 359 -9.70 -16.32 52.74
C SER A 359 -10.37 -17.42 51.87
N GLN A 360 -10.01 -17.52 50.59
CA GLN A 360 -10.52 -18.53 49.66
C GLN A 360 -9.59 -19.74 49.47
N LYS A 361 -8.45 -19.79 50.19
CA LYS A 361 -7.41 -20.82 50.10
C LYS A 361 -7.92 -22.26 50.24
N LEU A 362 -9.02 -22.46 50.94
CA LEU A 362 -9.62 -23.77 51.22
C LEU A 362 -10.79 -24.14 50.29
N ILE A 363 -11.27 -23.22 49.43
CA ILE A 363 -12.59 -23.36 48.77
C ILE A 363 -12.49 -23.52 47.24
N THR A 364 -11.49 -22.99 46.55
CA THR A 364 -11.26 -23.23 45.09
C THR A 364 -9.82 -22.90 44.69
N ASN A 365 -9.38 -23.45 43.54
CA ASN A 365 -8.22 -23.12 42.67
C ASN A 365 -7.31 -21.93 43.05
N TYR A 366 -6.83 -21.93 44.28
CA TYR A 366 -6.16 -20.79 44.92
C TYR A 366 -4.78 -20.57 44.32
N ASP A 367 -4.04 -21.65 44.08
CA ASP A 367 -2.71 -21.58 43.51
C ASP A 367 -2.72 -20.97 42.11
N GLU A 368 -3.73 -21.29 41.28
CA GLU A 368 -3.86 -20.70 39.94
C GLU A 368 -4.26 -19.22 40.02
N LYS A 369 -5.24 -18.86 40.85
CA LYS A 369 -5.68 -17.45 41.02
C LYS A 369 -4.61 -16.55 41.63
N ILE A 370 -3.85 -17.05 42.62
CA ILE A 370 -2.72 -16.30 43.19
C ILE A 370 -1.60 -16.16 42.17
N LYS A 371 -1.32 -17.21 41.38
CA LYS A 371 -0.32 -17.14 40.31
C LYS A 371 -0.73 -16.11 39.26
N GLU A 372 -2.00 -16.05 38.85
CA GLU A 372 -2.52 -15.03 37.95
C GLU A 372 -2.42 -13.62 38.54
N PHE A 373 -2.78 -13.45 39.82
CA PHE A 373 -2.70 -12.15 40.49
C PHE A 373 -1.26 -11.67 40.63
N ASN A 374 -0.34 -12.55 41.04
CA ASN A 374 1.08 -12.23 41.12
C ASN A 374 1.65 -11.92 39.73
N ASN A 375 1.25 -12.67 38.70
CA ASN A 375 1.62 -12.37 37.32
C ASN A 375 1.11 -10.98 36.88
N TRP A 376 -0.13 -10.62 37.22
CA TRP A 376 -0.65 -9.26 36.99
C TRP A 376 0.15 -8.20 37.74
N LYS A 377 0.40 -8.40 39.04
CA LYS A 377 1.13 -7.48 39.91
C LYS A 377 2.59 -7.28 39.50
N GLU A 378 3.26 -8.33 39.03
CA GLU A 378 4.69 -8.32 38.71
C GLU A 378 4.97 -7.99 37.24
N ILE A 379 4.05 -8.32 36.33
CA ILE A 379 4.25 -8.10 34.89
C ILE A 379 3.35 -6.99 34.36
N HIS A 380 2.05 -7.06 34.61
CA HIS A 380 1.09 -6.14 33.98
C HIS A 380 1.08 -4.76 34.63
N LEU A 381 1.17 -4.69 35.96
CA LEU A 381 1.22 -3.42 36.67
C LEU A 381 2.46 -2.59 36.29
N PRO A 382 3.70 -3.13 36.26
CA PRO A 382 4.85 -2.37 35.78
C PRO A 382 4.74 -1.95 34.30
N LYS A 383 4.16 -2.79 33.43
CA LYS A 383 3.90 -2.42 32.04
C LYS A 383 2.93 -1.23 31.94
N LEU A 384 1.87 -1.24 32.75
CA LEU A 384 0.91 -0.14 32.82
C LEU A 384 1.57 1.15 33.31
N LEU A 385 2.41 1.05 34.36
CA LEU A 385 3.19 2.20 34.84
C LEU A 385 4.11 2.75 33.74
N LYS A 386 4.79 1.87 32.99
CA LYS A 386 5.61 2.29 31.85
C LYS A 386 4.81 2.99 30.75
N ILE A 387 3.60 2.54 30.44
CA ILE A 387 2.71 3.21 29.48
C ILE A 387 2.36 4.63 29.96
N PHE A 388 2.11 4.81 31.26
CA PHE A 388 1.89 6.13 31.83
C PHE A 388 3.16 7.00 31.75
N GLU A 389 4.33 6.46 32.11
CA GLU A 389 5.62 7.16 31.99
C GLU A 389 5.86 7.63 30.55
N ASP A 390 5.72 6.74 29.56
CA ASP A 390 5.87 7.05 28.14
C ASP A 390 4.86 8.12 27.67
N SER A 391 3.63 8.06 28.18
CA SER A 391 2.59 9.04 27.86
C SER A 391 2.88 10.41 28.46
N PHE A 392 3.37 10.47 29.70
CA PHE A 392 3.79 11.72 30.34
C PHE A 392 4.99 12.33 29.63
N GLU A 393 5.95 11.53 29.20
CA GLU A 393 7.12 12.04 28.47
C GLU A 393 6.72 12.64 27.12
N ARG A 394 5.80 11.99 26.38
CA ARG A 394 5.22 12.57 25.15
C ARG A 394 4.45 13.87 25.42
N ILE A 395 3.71 13.95 26.53
CA ILE A 395 3.02 15.19 26.91
C ILE A 395 4.03 16.31 27.17
N LYS A 396 5.13 16.04 27.88
CA LYS A 396 6.20 17.03 28.09
C LYS A 396 6.87 17.46 26.78
N GLU A 397 7.15 16.52 25.87
CA GLU A 397 7.71 16.84 24.55
C GLU A 397 6.76 17.74 23.75
N ASN A 398 5.46 17.45 23.78
CA ASN A 398 4.43 18.28 23.15
C ASN A 398 4.34 19.66 23.81
N GLU A 399 4.38 19.74 25.14
CA GLU A 399 4.39 21.00 25.88
C GLU A 399 5.60 21.86 25.47
N SER A 400 6.79 21.28 25.42
CA SER A 400 8.01 21.95 24.96
C SER A 400 7.88 22.45 23.51
N SER A 401 7.30 21.64 22.63
CA SER A 401 7.03 22.01 21.23
C SER A 401 6.03 23.17 21.12
N ILE A 402 4.96 23.16 21.94
CA ILE A 402 3.99 24.27 22.01
C ILE A 402 4.67 25.54 22.50
N LEU A 403 5.46 25.47 23.57
CA LEU A 403 6.21 26.61 24.09
C LEU A 403 7.15 27.20 23.03
N LYS A 404 7.85 26.35 22.27
CA LYS A 404 8.69 26.79 21.16
C LYS A 404 7.89 27.50 20.06
N ARG A 405 6.74 26.94 19.66
CA ARG A 405 5.85 27.57 18.67
C ARG A 405 5.29 28.91 19.16
N VAL A 406 4.96 29.01 20.45
CA VAL A 406 4.52 30.27 21.07
C VAL A 406 5.64 31.30 20.99
N ASP A 407 6.89 30.92 21.22
CA ASP A 407 8.04 31.82 21.08
C ASP A 407 8.29 32.22 19.62
N ASP A 408 8.18 31.29 18.66
CA ASP A 408 8.27 31.60 17.23
C ASP A 408 7.20 32.62 16.78
N ILE A 409 5.96 32.46 17.27
CA ILE A 409 4.86 33.42 17.02
C ILE A 409 5.18 34.78 17.63
N ARG A 410 5.73 34.81 18.86
CA ARG A 410 6.16 36.06 19.52
C ARG A 410 7.23 36.77 18.69
N ILE A 411 8.26 36.06 18.24
CA ILE A 411 9.33 36.59 17.40
C ILE A 411 8.77 37.11 16.05
N ALA A 412 7.86 36.36 15.41
CA ALA A 412 7.23 36.79 14.16
C ALA A 412 6.40 38.08 14.34
N ARG A 413 5.65 38.19 15.43
CA ARG A 413 4.89 39.39 15.78
C ARG A 413 5.81 40.60 16.00
N GLU A 414 6.90 40.44 16.73
CA GLU A 414 7.90 41.50 16.94
C GLU A 414 8.51 41.96 15.61
N LYS A 415 8.85 41.02 14.71
CA LYS A 415 9.33 41.35 13.34
C LYS A 415 8.30 42.11 12.53
N MET A 416 7.03 41.69 12.53
CA MET A 416 5.96 42.39 11.80
C MET A 416 5.75 43.81 12.34
N GLN A 417 5.77 43.99 13.66
CA GLN A 417 5.68 45.31 14.28
C GLN A 417 6.86 46.21 13.89
N ASN A 418 8.09 45.68 13.95
CA ASN A 418 9.27 46.44 13.56
C ASN A 418 9.26 46.81 12.07
N ASN A 419 8.84 45.90 11.19
CA ASN A 419 8.69 46.18 9.76
C ASN A 419 7.61 47.23 9.49
N ALA A 420 6.46 47.16 10.18
CA ALA A 420 5.41 48.16 10.05
C ALA A 420 5.90 49.54 10.50
N LEU A 421 6.59 49.62 11.65
CA LEU A 421 7.20 50.86 12.14
C LEU A 421 8.26 51.42 11.18
N HIS A 422 9.10 50.55 10.61
CA HIS A 422 10.08 50.94 9.61
C HIS A 422 9.43 51.52 8.36
N ASN A 423 8.44 50.83 7.78
CA ASN A 423 7.73 51.29 6.59
C ASN A 423 6.98 52.61 6.85
N ILE A 424 6.35 52.77 8.03
CA ILE A 424 5.71 54.03 8.42
C ILE A 424 6.74 55.15 8.52
N ARG A 425 7.90 54.88 9.13
CA ARG A 425 9.00 55.85 9.25
C ARG A 425 9.50 56.27 7.86
N GLU A 426 9.82 55.33 6.98
CA GLU A 426 10.29 55.63 5.62
C GLU A 426 9.26 56.46 4.83
N TYR A 427 7.98 56.11 4.95
CA TYR A 427 6.90 56.85 4.31
C TYR A 427 6.80 58.30 4.83
N ILE A 428 6.89 58.50 6.15
CA ILE A 428 6.86 59.83 6.75
C ILE A 428 8.11 60.64 6.37
N GLU A 429 9.29 60.05 6.43
CA GLU A 429 10.56 60.71 6.06
C GLU A 429 10.55 61.13 4.57
N GLY A 430 9.95 60.33 3.69
CA GLY A 430 9.76 60.69 2.28
C GLY A 430 8.76 61.82 2.01
N LEU A 431 7.94 62.20 3.00
CA LEU A 431 6.98 63.32 2.90
C LEU A 431 7.53 64.66 3.40
N ILE A 432 8.70 64.67 4.02
CA ILE A 432 9.33 65.92 4.47
C ILE A 432 10.02 66.57 3.26
N PHE A 433 9.37 67.59 2.69
CA PHE A 433 9.93 68.51 1.69
C PHE A 433 10.90 69.51 2.30
#